data_AF-A0A178M6B5-F1
#
_entry.id   AF-A0A178M6B5-F1
#
_cell.length_a   1.000
_cell.length_b   1.000
_cell.length_c   1.000
_cell.angle_alpha   90.00
_cell.angle_beta   90.00
_cell.angle_gamma   90.00
#
_symmetry.space_group_name_H-M   'P 1'
#
loop_
_entity.id
_entity.type
_entity.pdbx_description
1 polymer ?
#
loop_
_entity_poly.entity_id
_entity_poly.type
_entity_poly.pdbx_seq_one_letter_code
_entity_poly.pdbx_strand_id
1 'polypeptide(L)'
;MGRTYTHPPIVEAVCEFRLSPETQWDLAIPGLLYETLRDRFPHRESRLLPELGIEQSQEGIRQEIRTSERILFFAEDRRMFIQVGPRLIAVNCLKPYPTWTQFKPIIAQTWQSLINTVVVKGIDRIGLRYINQINLA
;
A
#
# COMPACT_ATOMS: atom_id res chain seq x y z
N MET A 1 -8.08 18.60 -20.47
CA MET A 1 -7.47 17.24 -20.49
C MET A 1 -5.98 17.41 -20.66
N GLY A 2 -5.16 16.84 -19.76
CA GLY A 2 -3.70 17.03 -19.77
C GLY A 2 -3.02 16.20 -20.86
N ARG A 3 -1.79 16.58 -21.23
CA ARG A 3 -0.94 15.84 -22.18
C ARG A 3 -0.59 14.47 -21.62
N THR A 4 -0.85 13.41 -22.39
CA THR A 4 -0.38 12.05 -22.08
C THR A 4 0.97 11.82 -22.76
N TYR A 5 2.00 11.48 -21.99
CA TYR A 5 3.30 11.10 -22.56
C TYR A 5 3.19 9.72 -23.23
N THR A 6 3.80 9.54 -24.40
CA THR A 6 3.87 8.24 -25.09
C THR A 6 4.68 7.21 -24.27
N HIS A 7 5.69 7.68 -23.54
CA HIS A 7 6.50 6.88 -22.62
C HIS A 7 6.51 7.55 -21.24
N PRO A 8 5.45 7.39 -20.42
CA PRO A 8 5.42 7.99 -19.09
C PRO A 8 6.53 7.36 -18.22
N PRO A 9 7.34 8.16 -17.52
CA PRO A 9 8.44 7.64 -16.70
C PRO A 9 7.95 6.95 -15.41
N ILE A 10 6.66 7.09 -15.07
CA ILE A 10 6.05 6.48 -13.89
C ILE A 10 6.10 4.96 -14.03
N VAL A 11 6.91 4.32 -13.19
CA VAL A 11 7.00 2.86 -13.10
C VAL A 11 6.08 2.31 -12.03
N GLU A 12 5.76 3.11 -11.01
CA GLU A 12 4.86 2.75 -9.92
C GLU A 12 4.20 3.99 -9.30
N ALA A 13 2.91 3.88 -8.98
CA ALA A 13 2.19 4.81 -8.12
C ALA A 13 1.72 4.08 -6.86
N VAL A 14 1.92 4.68 -5.69
CA VAL A 14 1.57 4.08 -4.40
C VAL A 14 0.80 5.08 -3.53
N CYS A 15 -0.34 4.67 -3.01
CA CYS A 15 -1.03 5.37 -1.93
C CYS A 15 -1.03 4.50 -0.67
N GLU A 16 -0.39 4.95 0.40
CA GLU A 16 -0.24 4.23 1.65
C GLU A 16 -0.96 4.97 2.79
N PHE A 17 -1.66 4.23 3.62
CA PHE A 17 -2.25 4.68 4.88
C PHE A 17 -1.55 3.93 6.03
N ARG A 18 -1.12 4.68 7.04
CA ARG A 18 -0.64 4.15 8.31
C ARG A 18 -1.59 4.59 9.41
N LEU A 19 -2.10 3.61 10.15
CA LEU A 19 -3.07 3.83 11.22
C LEU A 19 -2.32 3.98 12.54
N SER A 20 -2.92 4.76 13.43
CA SER A 20 -2.35 5.02 14.74
C SER A 20 -2.26 3.75 15.59
N PRO A 21 -1.30 3.66 16.55
CA PRO A 21 -1.15 2.49 17.42
C PRO A 21 -2.41 2.12 18.22
N GLU A 22 -3.30 3.07 18.46
CA GLU A 22 -4.59 2.88 19.15
C GLU A 22 -5.62 2.12 18.30
N THR A 23 -5.38 2.01 16.99
CA THR A 23 -6.20 1.18 16.10
C THR A 23 -5.86 -0.29 16.34
N GLN A 24 -6.83 -1.02 16.90
CA GLN A 24 -6.68 -2.46 17.13
C GLN A 24 -6.42 -3.18 15.81
N TRP A 25 -5.40 -4.04 15.83
CA TRP A 25 -5.00 -4.79 14.65
C TRP A 25 -4.63 -6.23 15.03
N ASP A 26 -5.30 -7.20 14.42
CA ASP A 26 -5.04 -8.63 14.60
C ASP A 26 -4.69 -9.32 13.28
N LEU A 27 -4.37 -10.62 13.37
CA LEU A 27 -3.95 -11.45 12.23
C LEU A 27 -5.11 -11.87 11.31
N ALA A 28 -6.38 -11.67 11.72
CA ALA A 28 -7.55 -12.00 10.91
C ALA A 28 -7.90 -10.88 9.92
N ILE A 29 -7.55 -9.63 10.23
CA ILE A 29 -7.84 -8.45 9.39
C ILE A 29 -7.46 -8.62 7.92
N PRO A 30 -6.26 -9.12 7.54
CA PRO A 30 -5.94 -9.34 6.14
C PRO A 30 -6.92 -10.29 5.43
N GLY A 31 -7.39 -11.34 6.13
CA GLY A 31 -8.39 -12.27 5.58
C GLY A 31 -9.74 -11.58 5.37
N LEU A 32 -10.20 -10.80 6.35
CA LEU A 32 -11.45 -10.04 6.24
C LEU A 32 -11.41 -9.02 5.10
N LEU A 33 -10.29 -8.30 4.95
CA LEU A 33 -10.10 -7.36 3.85
C LEU A 33 -10.12 -8.08 2.49
N TYR A 34 -9.45 -9.23 2.41
CA TYR A 34 -9.42 -10.04 1.19
C TYR A 34 -10.84 -10.42 0.72
N GLU A 35 -11.72 -10.86 1.62
CA GLU A 35 -13.10 -11.20 1.23
C GLU A 35 -13.87 -10.04 0.60
N THR A 36 -13.60 -8.80 1.03
CA THR A 36 -14.25 -7.61 0.44
C THR A 36 -13.61 -7.13 -0.87
N LEU A 37 -12.39 -7.57 -1.16
CA LEU A 37 -11.56 -7.04 -2.26
C LEU A 37 -11.28 -8.09 -3.36
N ARG A 38 -11.53 -9.38 -3.09
CA ARG A 38 -11.21 -10.51 -3.96
C ARG A 38 -11.85 -10.46 -5.34
N ASP A 39 -13.01 -9.83 -5.48
CA ASP A 39 -13.68 -9.67 -6.78
C ASP A 39 -12.82 -8.89 -7.79
N ARG A 40 -11.97 -7.99 -7.27
CA ARG A 40 -11.06 -7.16 -8.08
C ARG A 40 -9.60 -7.57 -7.94
N PHE A 41 -9.23 -8.15 -6.80
CA PHE A 41 -7.87 -8.57 -6.48
C PHE A 41 -7.85 -10.06 -6.07
N PRO A 42 -8.09 -11.00 -7.01
CA PRO A 42 -8.36 -12.40 -6.71
C PRO A 42 -7.13 -13.24 -6.33
N HIS A 43 -5.91 -12.68 -6.44
CA HIS A 43 -4.69 -13.43 -6.15
C HIS A 43 -4.04 -12.94 -4.86
N ARG A 44 -3.89 -13.83 -3.88
CA ARG A 44 -3.27 -13.53 -2.59
C ARG A 44 -1.87 -14.13 -2.48
N GLU A 45 -0.91 -13.34 -2.04
CA GLU A 45 0.47 -13.77 -1.75
C GLU A 45 0.93 -13.24 -0.37
N SER A 46 1.83 -13.95 0.31
CA SER A 46 2.57 -13.41 1.47
C SER A 46 3.99 -13.06 1.04
N ARG A 47 4.50 -11.92 1.50
CA ARG A 47 5.89 -11.49 1.30
C ARG A 47 6.49 -10.96 2.60
N LEU A 48 7.73 -11.36 2.84
CA LEU A 48 8.57 -10.78 3.87
C LEU A 48 9.30 -9.56 3.29
N LEU A 49 9.05 -8.38 3.85
CA LEU A 49 9.69 -7.13 3.43
C LEU A 49 10.62 -6.62 4.54
N PRO A 50 11.89 -6.31 4.21
CA PRO A 50 12.77 -5.62 5.14
C PRO A 50 12.29 -4.18 5.33
N GLU A 51 12.07 -3.79 6.58
CA GLU A 51 11.71 -2.45 7.01
C GLU A 51 12.83 -1.91 7.90
N LEU A 52 13.21 -0.65 7.67
CA LEU A 52 14.16 0.05 8.54
C LEU A 52 13.39 0.63 9.73
N GLY A 53 13.62 0.06 10.90
CA GLY A 53 13.21 0.64 12.17
C GLY A 53 14.28 1.58 12.69
N ILE A 54 13.89 2.77 13.11
CA ILE A 54 14.76 3.70 13.83
C ILE A 54 14.20 3.78 15.25
N GLU A 55 14.94 3.25 16.22
CA GLU A 55 14.59 3.37 17.63
C GLU A 55 15.56 4.33 18.31
N GLN A 56 15.00 5.33 18.99
CA GLN A 56 15.77 6.24 19.83
C GLN A 56 15.82 5.65 21.24
N SER A 57 16.98 5.14 21.64
CA SER A 57 17.23 4.65 23.00
C SER A 57 18.03 5.68 23.80
N GLN A 58 18.16 5.47 25.12
CA GLN A 58 18.99 6.30 25.98
C GLN A 58 20.48 6.27 25.60
N GLU A 59 20.91 5.28 24.81
CA GLU A 59 22.30 5.09 24.34
C GLU A 59 22.55 5.67 22.93
N GLY A 60 21.53 6.24 22.27
CA GLY A 60 21.63 6.85 20.95
C GLY A 60 20.58 6.37 19.95
N ILE A 61 20.78 6.69 18.67
CA ILE A 61 19.91 6.24 17.58
C ILE A 61 20.38 4.84 17.14
N ARG A 62 19.55 3.83 17.33
CA ARG A 62 19.81 2.46 16.86
C ARG A 62 18.98 2.19 15.62
N GLN A 63 19.64 1.87 14.51
CA GLN A 63 18.99 1.39 13.30
C GLN A 63 18.87 -0.15 13.38
N GLU A 64 17.66 -0.66 13.27
CA GLU A 64 17.38 -2.10 13.23
C GLU A 64 16.62 -2.46 11.96
N ILE A 65 17.09 -3.47 11.22
CA ILE A 65 16.37 -4.02 10.07
C ILE A 65 15.36 -5.02 10.62
N ARG A 66 14.08 -4.68 10.56
CA ARG A 66 12.98 -5.56 10.94
C ARG A 66 12.37 -6.18 9.69
N THR A 67 12.09 -7.48 9.73
CA THR A 67 11.32 -8.12 8.66
C THR A 67 9.85 -8.04 9.01
N SER A 68 9.06 -7.37 8.18
CA SER A 68 7.60 -7.33 8.30
C SER A 68 6.97 -8.27 7.28
N GLU A 69 6.00 -9.07 7.69
CA GLU A 69 5.17 -9.82 6.77
C GLU A 69 4.07 -8.89 6.22
N ARG A 70 3.95 -8.86 4.89
CA ARG A 70 2.84 -8.21 4.20
C ARG A 70 2.09 -9.22 3.36
N ILE A 71 0.77 -9.11 3.39
CA ILE A 71 -0.11 -9.86 2.50
C ILE A 71 -0.44 -8.97 1.30
N LEU A 72 -0.27 -9.50 0.10
CA LEU A 72 -0.51 -8.79 -1.15
C LEU A 72 -1.73 -9.38 -1.84
N PHE A 73 -2.63 -8.52 -2.32
CA PHE A 73 -3.78 -8.90 -3.16
C PHE A 73 -3.56 -8.31 -4.56
N PHE A 74 -3.30 -9.14 -5.55
CA PHE A 74 -3.08 -8.73 -6.93
C PHE A 74 -4.36 -8.80 -7.76
N ALA A 75 -4.53 -7.84 -8.65
CA ALA A 75 -5.46 -7.92 -9.75
C ALA A 75 -5.02 -9.01 -10.75
N GLU A 76 -5.92 -9.41 -11.65
CA GLU A 76 -5.68 -10.46 -12.64
C GLU A 76 -4.41 -10.20 -13.48
N ASP A 77 -4.21 -8.96 -13.91
CA ASP A 77 -3.05 -8.55 -14.71
C ASP A 77 -1.78 -8.31 -13.87
N ARG A 78 -1.88 -8.44 -12.54
CA ARG A 78 -0.82 -8.21 -11.54
C ARG A 78 -0.17 -6.82 -11.61
N ARG A 79 -0.76 -5.86 -12.33
CA ARG A 79 -0.26 -4.48 -12.43
C ARG A 79 -0.77 -3.59 -11.32
N MET A 80 -1.89 -3.95 -10.70
CA MET A 80 -2.38 -3.30 -9.49
C MET A 80 -2.44 -4.32 -8.36
N PHE A 81 -2.08 -3.87 -7.16
CA PHE A 81 -2.17 -4.71 -5.98
C PHE A 81 -2.36 -3.88 -4.71
N ILE A 82 -2.93 -4.52 -3.70
CA ILE A 82 -3.09 -3.97 -2.36
C ILE A 82 -2.12 -4.69 -1.43
N GLN A 83 -1.41 -3.93 -0.60
CA GLN A 83 -0.58 -4.48 0.48
C GLN A 83 -1.29 -4.28 1.80
N VAL A 84 -1.30 -5.30 2.64
CA VAL A 84 -1.84 -5.25 3.99
C VAL A 84 -0.76 -5.72 4.96
N GLY A 85 -0.43 -4.88 5.93
CA GLY A 85 0.47 -5.17 7.04
C GLY A 85 -0.07 -4.60 8.35
N PRO A 86 0.62 -4.79 9.49
CA PRO A 86 0.17 -4.28 10.78
C PRO A 86 -0.12 -2.77 10.75
N ARG A 87 -1.39 -2.39 10.91
CA ARG A 87 -1.86 -0.99 10.83
C ARG A 87 -1.45 -0.27 9.55
N LEU A 88 -1.25 -1.01 8.46
CA LEU A 88 -0.80 -0.47 7.18
C LEU A 88 -1.63 -1.06 6.05
N ILE A 89 -2.11 -0.18 5.18
CA ILE A 89 -2.68 -0.58 3.89
C ILE A 89 -2.12 0.30 2.78
N ALA A 90 -1.76 -0.30 1.66
CA ALA A 90 -1.28 0.45 0.50
C ALA A 90 -1.92 -0.06 -0.78
N VAL A 91 -2.19 0.85 -1.72
CA VAL A 91 -2.60 0.53 -3.08
C VAL A 91 -1.46 0.88 -4.01
N ASN A 92 -1.01 -0.09 -4.78
CA ASN A 92 0.08 0.02 -5.73
C ASN A 92 -0.45 -0.15 -7.15
N CYS A 93 0.10 0.63 -8.07
CA CYS A 93 -0.16 0.54 -9.50
C CYS A 93 1.17 0.63 -10.25
N LEU A 94 1.59 -0.48 -10.84
CA LEU A 94 2.74 -0.59 -11.71
C LEU A 94 2.42 -0.06 -13.12
N LYS A 95 3.46 0.20 -13.91
CA LYS A 95 3.30 0.59 -15.31
C LYS A 95 2.49 -0.44 -16.14
N PRO A 96 1.67 0.01 -17.12
CA PRO A 96 1.40 1.41 -17.43
C PRO A 96 0.46 2.06 -16.40
N TYR A 97 0.85 3.22 -15.88
CA TYR A 97 0.00 4.00 -14.99
C TYR A 97 -1.21 4.53 -15.77
N PRO A 98 -2.46 4.26 -15.33
CA PRO A 98 -3.64 4.61 -16.12
C PRO A 98 -3.87 6.12 -16.12
N THR A 99 -4.37 6.67 -15.00
CA THR A 99 -4.51 8.10 -14.70
C THR A 99 -4.92 8.24 -13.23
N TRP A 100 -4.85 9.45 -12.68
CA TRP A 100 -5.41 9.75 -11.36
C TRP A 100 -6.91 9.47 -11.28
N THR A 101 -7.67 9.79 -12.32
CA THR A 101 -9.12 9.58 -12.37
C THR A 101 -9.49 8.10 -12.25
N GLN A 102 -8.64 7.19 -12.74
CA GLN A 102 -8.85 5.74 -12.60
C GLN A 102 -8.25 5.18 -11.31
N PHE A 103 -7.14 5.74 -10.82
CA PHE A 103 -6.44 5.26 -9.63
C PHE A 103 -7.12 5.68 -8.32
N LYS A 104 -7.58 6.94 -8.22
CA LYS A 104 -8.25 7.48 -7.02
C LYS A 104 -9.47 6.65 -6.57
N PRO A 105 -10.39 6.22 -7.45
CA PRO A 105 -11.51 5.38 -7.05
C PRO A 105 -11.09 4.06 -6.40
N ILE A 106 -9.96 3.49 -6.82
CA ILE A 106 -9.41 2.25 -6.24
C ILE A 106 -8.94 2.51 -4.82
N ILE A 107 -8.18 3.59 -4.62
CA ILE A 107 -7.73 4.03 -3.29
C ILE A 107 -8.94 4.23 -2.36
N ALA A 108 -9.97 4.92 -2.85
CA ALA A 108 -11.18 5.19 -2.08
C ALA A 108 -11.94 3.89 -1.74
N GLN A 109 -12.05 2.95 -2.68
CA GLN A 109 -12.65 1.64 -2.46
C GLN A 109 -11.88 0.84 -1.40
N THR A 110 -10.55 0.78 -1.51
CA THR A 110 -9.70 0.10 -0.53
C THR A 110 -9.81 0.72 0.86
N TRP A 111 -9.82 2.06 0.93
CA TRP A 111 -10.02 2.78 2.19
C TRP A 111 -11.40 2.48 2.80
N GLN A 112 -12.45 2.45 1.97
CA GLN A 112 -13.79 2.12 2.43
C GLN A 112 -13.87 0.68 2.97
N SER A 113 -13.26 -0.29 2.28
CA SER A 113 -13.13 -1.66 2.79
C SER A 113 -12.44 -1.69 4.15
N LEU A 114 -11.34 -0.94 4.31
CA LEU A 114 -10.62 -0.87 5.58
C LEU A 114 -11.49 -0.36 6.73
N ILE A 115 -12.16 0.78 6.58
CA ILE A 115 -12.96 1.37 7.67
C ILE A 115 -14.23 0.57 7.98
N ASN A 116 -14.69 -0.26 7.04
CA ASN A 116 -15.77 -1.21 7.28
C ASN A 116 -15.29 -2.47 8.04
N THR A 117 -14.00 -2.81 7.94
CA THR A 117 -13.41 -3.97 8.62
C THR A 117 -12.83 -3.62 9.99
N VAL A 118 -12.27 -2.41 10.15
CA VAL A 118 -11.52 -2.00 11.35
C VAL A 118 -12.02 -0.67 11.89
N VAL A 119 -12.17 -0.56 13.20
CA VAL A 119 -12.46 0.71 13.88
C VAL A 119 -11.18 1.55 13.92
N VAL A 120 -10.99 2.39 12.91
CA VAL A 120 -9.84 3.30 12.82
C VAL A 120 -9.92 4.37 13.92
N LYS A 121 -8.91 4.43 14.79
CA LYS A 121 -8.82 5.42 15.88
C LYS A 121 -8.04 6.67 15.48
N GLY A 122 -7.14 6.55 14.52
CA GLY A 122 -6.32 7.65 14.01
C GLY A 122 -5.54 7.23 12.77
N ILE A 123 -5.05 8.23 12.04
CA ILE A 123 -4.20 8.06 10.86
C ILE A 123 -2.90 8.82 11.12
N ASP A 124 -1.80 8.09 11.24
CA ASP A 124 -0.47 8.68 11.44
C ASP A 124 0.07 9.26 10.13
N ARG A 125 -0.25 8.61 9.00
CA ARG A 125 0.24 9.04 7.68
C ARG A 125 -0.70 8.63 6.55
N ILE A 126 -0.86 9.55 5.61
CA ILE A 126 -1.34 9.27 4.25
C ILE A 126 -0.23 9.71 3.29
N GLY A 127 0.26 8.79 2.47
CA GLY A 127 1.33 9.06 1.51
C GLY A 127 0.93 8.68 0.11
N LEU A 128 0.92 9.64 -0.82
CA LEU A 128 0.79 9.39 -2.25
C LEU A 128 2.15 9.64 -2.91
N ARG A 129 2.69 8.63 -3.60
CA ARG A 129 4.00 8.66 -4.25
C ARG A 129 3.89 8.19 -5.69
N TYR A 130 4.63 8.87 -6.57
CA TYR A 130 4.86 8.46 -7.95
C TYR A 130 6.35 8.21 -8.12
N ILE A 131 6.70 6.98 -8.47
CA ILE A 131 8.08 6.55 -8.66
C ILE A 131 8.36 6.61 -10.16
N ASN A 132 9.27 7.50 -10.54
CA ASN A 132 9.70 7.68 -11.91
C ASN A 132 11.04 6.98 -12.13
N GLN A 133 11.17 6.27 -13.25
CA GLN A 133 12.45 5.79 -13.75
C GLN A 133 12.84 6.62 -14.98
N ILE A 134 13.94 7.37 -14.84
CA ILE A 134 14.52 8.16 -15.93
C ILE A 134 15.87 7.53 -16.26
N ASN A 135 15.99 6.92 -17.44
CA ASN A 135 17.25 6.35 -17.90
C ASN A 135 18.08 7.48 -18.51
N LEU A 136 19.26 7.72 -17.96
CA LEU A 136 20.25 8.62 -18.54
C LEU A 136 21.13 7.78 -19.48
N ALA A 137 21.31 8.25 -20.72
CA ALA A 137 22.13 7.60 -21.74
C ALA A 137 23.62 7.59 -21.35
#